data_AF-A0A1Q7Q119-F1
#
_entry.id   AF-A0A1Q7Q119-F1
#
_cell.length_a   1.000
_cell.length_b   1.000
_cell.length_c   1.000
_cell.angle_alpha   90.00
_cell.angle_beta   90.00
_cell.angle_gamma   90.00
#
_symmetry.space_group_name_H-M   'P 1'
#
loop_
_entity.id
_entity.type
_entity.pdbx_description
1 polymer ?
#
loop_
_entity_poly.entity_id
_entity_poly.type
_entity_poly.pdbx_seq_one_letter_code
_entity_poly.pdbx_strand_id
1 'polypeptide(L)'
;MALSYVLSLVVLCGAVASAEAATFECTGTVVGGVIDAHIVVPAGAFCLLLGVTVNGHVSVEPGAIGFHAHTSNIRDFVMAQNPVLDIRVLDTTVGGFVKVSGTILGTFGQICRSTIGGNVELADNDGAMIVGSGGLDVCFTGLAGANTIEGNVKLFRNTGSFSVNNNTIRNNVLVFHNTGVTEVLVNNIGRNLHCEGNTPAPVSAGNMVGGNTLGQCAP
;
A
#
# COMPACT_ATOMS: atom_id res chain seq x y z
N MET A 1 -42.34 7.84 -66.79
CA MET A 1 -41.86 6.75 -65.90
C MET A 1 -40.51 7.17 -65.32
N ALA A 2 -40.46 7.53 -64.04
CA ALA A 2 -39.27 7.47 -63.18
C ALA A 2 -39.68 7.92 -61.77
N LEU A 3 -39.92 6.96 -60.87
CA LEU A 3 -40.21 7.20 -59.46
C LEU A 3 -38.88 7.09 -58.71
N SER A 4 -38.36 8.20 -58.17
CA SER A 4 -37.09 8.23 -57.45
C SER A 4 -37.34 8.02 -55.95
N TYR A 5 -36.95 6.86 -55.42
CA TYR A 5 -36.99 6.56 -53.98
C TYR A 5 -35.71 7.08 -53.31
N VAL A 6 -35.85 7.99 -52.36
CA VAL A 6 -34.75 8.42 -51.47
C VAL A 6 -34.76 7.53 -50.24
N LEU A 7 -33.78 6.63 -50.12
CA LEU A 7 -33.58 5.76 -48.97
C LEU A 7 -32.81 6.55 -47.89
N SER A 8 -33.50 6.96 -46.82
CA SER A 8 -32.89 7.68 -45.71
C SER A 8 -32.21 6.68 -44.76
N LEU A 9 -30.89 6.79 -44.63
CA LEU A 9 -30.08 5.95 -43.74
C LEU A 9 -30.15 6.51 -42.31
N VAL A 10 -30.90 5.85 -41.43
CA VAL A 10 -30.92 6.18 -40.00
C VAL A 10 -29.67 5.58 -39.35
N VAL A 11 -28.69 6.42 -39.03
CA VAL A 11 -27.52 6.03 -38.24
C VAL A 11 -27.92 6.04 -36.76
N LEU A 12 -28.12 4.84 -36.20
CA LEU A 12 -28.37 4.66 -34.77
C LEU A 12 -27.04 4.75 -34.02
N CYS A 13 -26.74 5.91 -33.46
CA CYS A 13 -25.58 6.12 -32.59
C CYS A 13 -25.89 5.51 -31.21
N GLY A 14 -25.59 4.23 -31.01
CA GLY A 14 -25.70 3.58 -29.71
C GLY A 14 -24.67 4.16 -28.74
N ALA A 15 -25.14 4.81 -27.67
CA ALA A 15 -24.28 5.20 -26.56
C ALA A 15 -23.82 3.93 -25.84
N VAL A 16 -22.53 3.63 -25.93
CA VAL A 16 -21.88 2.66 -25.03
C VAL A 16 -21.81 3.31 -23.66
N ALA A 17 -22.70 2.91 -22.75
CA ALA A 17 -22.54 3.21 -21.33
C ALA A 17 -21.31 2.43 -20.84
N SER A 18 -20.22 3.14 -20.56
CA SER A 18 -19.10 2.56 -19.83
C SER A 18 -19.61 2.14 -18.45
N ALA A 19 -19.51 0.86 -18.12
CA ALA A 19 -19.74 0.39 -16.75
C ALA A 19 -18.59 0.92 -15.88
N GLU A 20 -18.77 2.10 -15.28
CA GLU A 20 -17.92 2.54 -14.19
C GLU A 20 -18.12 1.59 -13.01
N ALA A 21 -17.02 1.13 -12.42
CA ALA A 21 -17.09 0.36 -11.20
C ALA A 21 -17.76 1.20 -10.11
N ALA A 22 -18.69 0.58 -9.36
CA ALA A 22 -19.34 1.25 -8.24
C ALA A 22 -18.30 1.78 -7.25
N THR A 23 -18.57 2.94 -6.65
CA THR A 23 -17.72 3.56 -5.63
C THR A 23 -18.46 3.60 -4.30
N PHE A 24 -17.75 3.32 -3.21
CA PHE A 24 -18.22 3.40 -1.83
C PHE A 24 -17.36 4.41 -1.07
N GLU A 25 -17.94 5.54 -0.67
CA GLU A 25 -17.26 6.49 0.20
C GLU A 25 -17.27 5.99 1.65
N CYS A 26 -16.08 5.77 2.20
CA CYS A 26 -15.91 5.33 3.58
C CYS A 26 -15.49 6.50 4.47
N THR A 27 -16.39 6.94 5.34
CA THR A 27 -16.17 8.07 6.27
C THR A 27 -16.21 7.68 7.75
N GLY A 28 -16.19 6.38 8.03
CA GLY A 28 -16.20 5.85 9.39
C GLY A 28 -15.88 4.37 9.44
N THR A 29 -16.46 3.69 10.43
CA THR A 29 -16.21 2.25 10.64
C THR A 29 -17.19 1.38 9.86
N VAL A 30 -16.65 0.38 9.17
CA VAL A 30 -17.39 -0.71 8.52
C VAL A 30 -17.00 -2.03 9.18
N VAL A 31 -17.98 -2.82 9.60
CA VAL A 31 -17.77 -4.09 10.29
C VAL A 31 -18.39 -5.22 9.48
N GLY A 32 -17.58 -6.19 9.08
CA GLY A 32 -18.01 -7.36 8.33
C GLY A 32 -18.54 -7.04 6.92
N GLY A 33 -19.07 -8.06 6.26
CA GLY A 33 -19.75 -7.93 4.98
C GLY A 33 -18.82 -7.84 3.77
N VAL A 34 -19.45 -7.61 2.61
CA VAL A 34 -18.79 -7.51 1.31
C VAL A 34 -19.12 -6.14 0.71
N ILE A 35 -18.09 -5.41 0.31
CA ILE A 35 -18.20 -4.17 -0.48
C ILE A 35 -17.86 -4.54 -1.93
N ASP A 36 -18.87 -4.55 -2.79
CA ASP A 36 -18.72 -4.80 -4.24
C ASP A 36 -18.50 -3.49 -5.01
N ALA A 37 -17.50 -2.74 -4.57
CA ALA A 37 -17.18 -1.40 -5.04
C ALA A 37 -15.71 -1.06 -4.77
N HIS A 38 -15.23 0.01 -5.39
CA HIS A 38 -13.99 0.68 -5.00
C HIS A 38 -14.24 1.56 -3.78
N ILE A 39 -13.39 1.48 -2.78
CA ILE A 39 -13.49 2.33 -1.60
C ILE A 39 -12.74 3.62 -1.84
N VAL A 40 -13.38 4.75 -1.57
CA VAL A 40 -12.76 6.07 -1.51
C VAL A 40 -12.85 6.59 -0.08
N VAL A 41 -11.72 6.99 0.49
CA VAL A 41 -11.66 7.71 1.77
C VAL A 41 -11.43 9.19 1.44
N PRO A 42 -12.47 10.05 1.53
CA PRO A 42 -12.36 11.43 1.11
C PRO A 42 -11.55 12.28 2.11
N ALA A 43 -11.18 13.49 1.68
CA ALA A 43 -10.52 14.47 2.54
C ALA A 43 -11.31 14.71 3.84
N GLY A 44 -10.59 14.80 4.96
CA GLY A 44 -11.19 15.00 6.29
C GLY A 44 -11.89 13.77 6.87
N ALA A 45 -11.87 12.62 6.19
CA ALA A 45 -12.48 11.40 6.67
C ALA A 45 -11.46 10.37 7.18
N PHE A 46 -11.89 9.54 8.12
CA PHE A 46 -11.16 8.35 8.56
C PHE A 46 -12.01 7.12 8.25
N CYS A 47 -11.39 6.10 7.65
CA CYS A 47 -12.07 4.84 7.35
C CYS A 47 -11.46 3.68 8.14
N LEU A 48 -12.30 2.91 8.82
CA LEU A 48 -11.89 1.71 9.56
C LEU A 48 -12.66 0.50 9.05
N LEU A 49 -11.95 -0.46 8.44
CA LEU A 49 -12.50 -1.75 8.04
C LEU A 49 -12.16 -2.81 9.09
N LEU A 50 -13.19 -3.47 9.63
CA LEU A 50 -13.06 -4.57 10.58
C LEU A 50 -13.70 -5.84 10.01
N GLY A 51 -12.90 -6.78 9.52
CA GLY A 51 -13.43 -8.04 8.99
C GLY A 51 -14.14 -7.92 7.64
N VAL A 52 -13.81 -6.92 6.83
CA VAL A 52 -14.54 -6.59 5.59
C VAL A 52 -13.88 -7.27 4.37
N THR A 53 -14.68 -7.75 3.43
CA THR A 53 -14.21 -8.15 2.10
C THR A 53 -14.51 -7.05 1.09
N VAL A 54 -13.50 -6.58 0.36
CA VAL A 54 -13.61 -5.50 -0.63
C VAL A 54 -13.27 -6.08 -2.00
N ASN A 55 -14.25 -6.17 -2.90
CA ASN A 55 -14.06 -6.66 -4.27
C ASN A 55 -13.49 -5.57 -5.22
N GLY A 56 -12.73 -4.64 -4.68
CA GLY A 56 -12.13 -3.53 -5.40
C GLY A 56 -10.82 -3.10 -4.76
N HIS A 57 -10.39 -1.89 -5.08
CA HIS A 57 -9.25 -1.22 -4.45
C HIS A 57 -9.72 -0.21 -3.39
N VAL A 58 -8.77 0.27 -2.60
CA VAL A 58 -8.95 1.37 -1.67
C VAL A 58 -8.10 2.55 -2.13
N SER A 59 -8.73 3.70 -2.31
CA SER A 59 -8.08 4.99 -2.56
C SER A 59 -8.29 5.90 -1.36
N VAL A 60 -7.19 6.26 -0.69
CA VAL A 60 -7.17 7.24 0.38
C VAL A 60 -6.73 8.56 -0.23
N GLU A 61 -7.68 9.46 -0.39
CA GLU A 61 -7.50 10.71 -1.12
C GLU A 61 -6.69 11.73 -0.31
N PRO A 62 -6.05 12.70 -0.98
CA PRO A 62 -5.33 13.77 -0.31
C PRO A 62 -6.15 14.47 0.78
N GLY A 63 -5.56 14.57 1.97
CA GLY A 63 -6.20 15.21 3.12
C GLY A 63 -7.13 14.30 3.91
N ALA A 64 -7.29 13.03 3.54
CA ALA A 64 -7.98 12.05 4.38
C ALA A 64 -7.24 11.91 5.73
N ILE A 65 -8.00 11.77 6.82
CA ILE A 65 -7.45 11.57 8.16
C ILE A 65 -6.65 10.27 8.20
N GLY A 66 -7.20 9.20 7.66
CA GLY A 66 -6.50 7.92 7.67
C GLY A 66 -7.35 6.75 7.21
N PHE A 67 -6.70 5.60 7.13
CA PHE A 67 -7.32 4.36 6.70
C PHE A 67 -6.71 3.18 7.44
N HIS A 68 -7.58 2.39 8.06
CA HIS A 68 -7.21 1.18 8.77
C HIS A 68 -7.98 0.01 8.20
N ALA A 69 -7.27 -1.07 7.86
CA ALA A 69 -7.84 -2.38 7.59
C ALA A 69 -7.36 -3.37 8.65
N HIS A 70 -8.30 -4.01 9.34
CA HIS A 70 -8.04 -5.07 10.31
C HIS A 70 -8.79 -6.34 9.90
N THR A 71 -8.09 -7.47 9.87
CA THR A 71 -8.68 -8.80 9.59
C THR A 71 -9.51 -8.80 8.29
N SER A 72 -9.09 -8.03 7.28
CA SER A 72 -9.90 -7.76 6.09
C SER A 72 -9.29 -8.42 4.84
N ASN A 73 -10.07 -8.46 3.75
CA ASN A 73 -9.60 -8.91 2.44
C ASN A 73 -9.88 -7.81 1.41
N ILE A 74 -8.84 -7.31 0.75
CA ILE A 74 -8.92 -6.30 -0.30
C ILE A 74 -8.42 -6.95 -1.58
N ARG A 75 -9.32 -7.12 -2.56
CA ARG A 75 -9.04 -7.89 -3.78
C ARG A 75 -7.93 -7.27 -4.62
N ASP A 76 -7.97 -5.94 -4.78
CA ASP A 76 -7.00 -5.23 -5.61
C ASP A 76 -5.90 -4.63 -4.74
N PHE A 77 -5.76 -3.30 -4.68
CA PHE A 77 -4.65 -2.62 -4.03
C PHE A 77 -5.14 -1.58 -3.02
N VAL A 78 -4.21 -1.09 -2.21
CA VAL A 78 -4.41 0.09 -1.35
C VAL A 78 -3.47 1.19 -1.83
N MET A 79 -4.02 2.35 -2.16
CA MET A 79 -3.25 3.53 -2.54
C MET A 79 -3.62 4.68 -1.61
N ALA A 80 -2.65 5.21 -0.90
CA ALA A 80 -2.82 6.38 -0.04
C ALA A 80 -1.93 7.53 -0.48
N GLN A 81 -2.55 8.65 -0.82
CA GLN A 81 -1.87 9.86 -1.23
C GLN A 81 -2.15 10.97 -0.22
N ASN A 82 -1.10 11.53 0.36
CA ASN A 82 -1.13 12.62 1.33
C ASN A 82 -2.15 12.44 2.49
N PRO A 83 -2.17 11.28 3.19
CA PRO A 83 -2.99 11.12 4.39
C PRO A 83 -2.39 11.93 5.55
N VAL A 84 -3.22 12.39 6.47
CA VAL A 84 -2.77 13.34 7.52
C VAL A 84 -2.40 12.69 8.85
N LEU A 85 -2.97 11.53 9.21
CA LEU A 85 -2.77 10.95 10.55
C LEU A 85 -2.23 9.51 10.57
N ASP A 86 -2.98 8.52 10.07
CA ASP A 86 -2.59 7.11 10.26
C ASP A 86 -3.03 6.20 9.11
N ILE A 87 -2.15 5.30 8.68
CA ILE A 87 -2.40 4.28 7.66
C ILE A 87 -2.00 2.90 8.17
N ARG A 88 -2.98 2.01 8.35
CA ARG A 88 -2.73 0.65 8.86
C ARG A 88 -3.33 -0.44 7.99
N VAL A 89 -2.55 -1.49 7.78
CA VAL A 89 -2.98 -2.74 7.16
C VAL A 89 -2.54 -3.88 8.08
N LEU A 90 -3.47 -4.35 8.91
CA LEU A 90 -3.21 -5.32 9.98
C LEU A 90 -4.02 -6.59 9.75
N ASP A 91 -3.38 -7.76 9.85
CA ASP A 91 -4.05 -9.06 9.69
C ASP A 91 -4.86 -9.16 8.37
N THR A 92 -4.42 -8.46 7.33
CA THR A 92 -5.22 -8.21 6.12
C THR A 92 -4.55 -8.83 4.91
N THR A 93 -5.36 -9.32 3.97
CA THR A 93 -4.87 -9.73 2.63
C THR A 93 -5.15 -8.62 1.63
N VAL A 94 -4.13 -8.16 0.94
CA VAL A 94 -4.24 -7.25 -0.22
C VAL A 94 -3.77 -8.03 -1.45
N GLY A 95 -4.65 -8.29 -2.41
CA GLY A 95 -4.32 -9.13 -3.57
C GLY A 95 -3.28 -8.53 -4.51
N GLY A 96 -3.20 -7.20 -4.54
CA GLY A 96 -2.24 -6.40 -5.28
C GLY A 96 -1.21 -5.74 -4.37
N PHE A 97 -0.96 -4.45 -4.60
CA PHE A 97 0.09 -3.70 -3.92
C PHE A 97 -0.45 -2.78 -2.83
N VAL A 98 0.45 -2.29 -1.98
CA VAL A 98 0.19 -1.17 -1.07
C VAL A 98 1.15 -0.04 -1.41
N LYS A 99 0.61 1.14 -1.69
CA LYS A 99 1.40 2.34 -1.93
C LYS A 99 0.97 3.45 -1.00
N VAL A 100 1.94 4.04 -0.29
CA VAL A 100 1.71 5.23 0.54
C VAL A 100 2.70 6.30 0.14
N SER A 101 2.19 7.47 -0.20
CA SER A 101 3.02 8.59 -0.64
C SER A 101 2.56 9.94 -0.12
N GLY A 102 3.52 10.85 0.07
CA GLY A 102 3.25 12.23 0.45
C GLY A 102 2.75 12.42 1.88
N THR A 103 3.05 11.48 2.79
CA THR A 103 2.72 11.70 4.21
C THR A 103 3.49 12.89 4.77
N ILE A 104 2.93 13.51 5.81
CA ILE A 104 3.53 14.66 6.49
C ILE A 104 4.14 14.24 7.83
N LEU A 105 4.94 15.14 8.42
CA LEU A 105 5.45 14.93 9.77
C LEU A 105 4.31 14.68 10.75
N GLY A 106 4.43 13.62 11.55
CA GLY A 106 3.41 13.20 12.51
C GLY A 106 2.38 12.21 11.95
N THR A 107 2.41 11.91 10.64
CA THR A 107 1.69 10.76 10.11
C THR A 107 2.39 9.47 10.52
N PHE A 108 1.62 8.49 10.98
CA PHE A 108 2.09 7.17 11.32
C PHE A 108 1.55 6.12 10.34
N GLY A 109 2.16 4.95 10.33
CA GLY A 109 1.56 3.83 9.64
C GLY A 109 2.25 2.51 9.89
N GLN A 110 1.51 1.42 9.67
CA GLN A 110 2.05 0.09 9.85
C GLN A 110 1.35 -0.94 8.95
N ILE A 111 2.14 -1.80 8.31
CA ILE A 111 1.66 -3.01 7.63
C ILE A 111 2.16 -4.19 8.44
N CYS A 112 1.30 -4.98 9.08
CA CYS A 112 1.73 -6.12 9.89
C CYS A 112 0.79 -7.32 9.81
N ARG A 113 1.34 -8.54 10.02
CA ARG A 113 0.62 -9.82 9.92
C ARG A 113 -0.21 -9.96 8.64
N SER A 114 0.24 -9.34 7.56
CA SER A 114 -0.55 -9.18 6.34
C SER A 114 0.09 -9.92 5.16
N THR A 115 -0.74 -10.29 4.19
CA THR A 115 -0.30 -10.85 2.91
C THR A 115 -0.52 -9.83 1.81
N ILE A 116 0.55 -9.44 1.13
CA ILE A 116 0.51 -8.48 0.02
C ILE A 116 0.92 -9.23 -1.25
N GLY A 117 -0.02 -9.39 -2.19
CA GLY A 117 0.21 -10.13 -3.44
C GLY A 117 1.10 -9.40 -4.46
N GLY A 118 1.39 -8.12 -4.22
CA GLY A 118 2.25 -7.28 -5.03
C GLY A 118 3.31 -6.56 -4.21
N ASN A 119 3.67 -5.35 -4.66
CA ASN A 119 4.72 -4.55 -4.03
C ASN A 119 4.19 -3.79 -2.79
N VAL A 120 5.12 -3.40 -1.92
CA VAL A 120 4.89 -2.31 -0.95
C VAL A 120 5.80 -1.15 -1.34
N GLU A 121 5.24 0.02 -1.59
CA GLU A 121 6.00 1.23 -1.94
C GLU A 121 5.68 2.38 -0.97
N LEU A 122 6.69 2.85 -0.25
CA LEU A 122 6.64 4.09 0.54
C LEU A 122 7.51 5.13 -0.16
N ALA A 123 6.88 6.15 -0.73
CA ALA A 123 7.58 7.16 -1.53
C ALA A 123 7.23 8.59 -1.11
N ASP A 124 8.23 9.47 -1.03
CA ASP A 124 8.03 10.90 -0.78
C ASP A 124 7.30 11.18 0.55
N ASN A 125 7.67 10.47 1.62
CA ASN A 125 7.00 10.56 2.92
C ASN A 125 7.86 11.22 4.01
N ASP A 126 7.24 12.07 4.83
CA ASP A 126 7.87 12.71 5.98
C ASP A 126 7.45 12.10 7.33
N GLY A 127 6.43 11.23 7.32
CA GLY A 127 5.93 10.53 8.50
C GLY A 127 6.80 9.35 8.96
N ALA A 128 6.28 8.54 9.88
CA ALA A 128 6.94 7.34 10.38
C ALA A 128 6.13 6.08 10.04
N MET A 129 6.75 5.10 9.38
CA MET A 129 6.04 3.89 8.96
C MET A 129 6.86 2.62 9.15
N ILE A 130 6.17 1.54 9.54
CA ILE A 130 6.77 0.22 9.73
C ILE A 130 6.13 -0.79 8.77
N VAL A 131 6.95 -1.43 7.94
CA VAL A 131 6.56 -2.63 7.19
C VAL A 131 7.03 -3.84 7.98
N GLY A 132 6.11 -4.46 8.72
CA GLY A 132 6.32 -5.66 9.51
C GLY A 132 6.24 -5.43 11.02
N SER A 133 7.06 -6.16 11.77
CA SER A 133 6.98 -6.18 13.25
C SER A 133 7.69 -4.99 13.89
N GLY A 134 7.11 -4.48 14.98
CA GLY A 134 7.62 -3.33 15.72
C GLY A 134 6.50 -2.40 16.16
N GLY A 135 6.87 -1.17 16.50
CA GLY A 135 5.93 -0.15 17.00
C GLY A 135 5.48 -0.44 18.43
N LEU A 136 4.43 0.27 18.88
CA LEU A 136 3.84 0.15 20.22
C LEU A 136 2.43 -0.45 20.22
N ASP A 137 2.01 -0.99 19.07
CA ASP A 137 0.66 -1.55 18.84
C ASP A 137 0.68 -3.09 18.89
N VAL A 138 -0.44 -3.74 18.54
CA VAL A 138 -0.61 -5.20 18.41
C VAL A 138 0.47 -5.88 17.57
N CYS A 139 1.23 -5.13 16.77
CA CYS A 139 2.34 -5.58 15.95
C CYS A 139 3.70 -5.59 16.70
N PHE A 140 3.70 -5.41 18.03
CA PHE A 140 4.90 -5.41 18.87
C PHE A 140 5.71 -6.72 18.75
N THR A 141 7.01 -6.61 18.97
CA THR A 141 8.00 -7.68 18.81
C THR A 141 7.70 -8.90 19.71
N GLY A 142 7.74 -10.11 19.15
CA GLY A 142 7.60 -11.39 19.87
C GLY A 142 6.23 -12.07 19.74
N LEU A 143 5.18 -11.35 19.35
CA LEU A 143 3.85 -11.90 19.03
C LEU A 143 3.40 -11.56 17.60
N ALA A 144 4.06 -10.62 16.93
CA ALA A 144 3.75 -10.26 15.56
C ALA A 144 4.21 -11.35 14.58
N GLY A 145 3.24 -12.03 13.95
CA GLY A 145 3.50 -12.78 12.73
C GLY A 145 4.16 -11.88 11.66
N ALA A 146 5.00 -12.48 10.83
CA ALA A 146 5.65 -11.80 9.72
C ALA A 146 4.62 -11.41 8.64
N ASN A 147 4.89 -10.36 7.88
CA ASN A 147 4.19 -10.19 6.60
C ASN A 147 4.72 -11.19 5.58
N THR A 148 3.86 -11.57 4.64
CA THR A 148 4.26 -12.21 3.37
C THR A 148 4.05 -11.21 2.25
N ILE A 149 5.12 -10.82 1.56
CA ILE A 149 5.10 -9.85 0.47
C ILE A 149 5.62 -10.54 -0.79
N GLU A 150 4.74 -10.74 -1.75
CA GLU A 150 5.06 -11.42 -3.00
C GLU A 150 5.90 -10.55 -3.95
N GLY A 151 5.72 -9.23 -3.89
CA GLY A 151 6.47 -8.26 -4.67
C GLY A 151 7.77 -7.81 -4.01
N ASN A 152 8.17 -6.60 -4.38
CA ASN A 152 9.29 -5.87 -3.78
C ASN A 152 8.79 -4.99 -2.64
N VAL A 153 9.70 -4.64 -1.74
CA VAL A 153 9.52 -3.50 -0.82
C VAL A 153 10.43 -2.36 -1.28
N LYS A 154 9.85 -1.17 -1.48
CA LYS A 154 10.59 0.01 -1.94
C LYS A 154 10.37 1.19 -0.99
N LEU A 155 11.45 1.73 -0.46
CA LEU A 155 11.50 2.99 0.28
C LEU A 155 12.23 4.03 -0.57
N PHE A 156 11.57 5.10 -0.96
CA PHE A 156 12.12 6.08 -1.88
C PHE A 156 11.86 7.53 -1.47
N ARG A 157 12.92 8.33 -1.34
CA ARG A 157 12.82 9.77 -1.01
C ARG A 157 11.98 10.08 0.23
N ASN A 158 12.11 9.27 1.26
CA ASN A 158 11.44 9.53 2.53
C ASN A 158 12.38 10.23 3.52
N THR A 159 11.83 11.15 4.32
CA THR A 159 12.61 11.99 5.25
C THR A 159 12.37 11.68 6.73
N GLY A 160 11.25 11.03 7.06
CA GLY A 160 10.91 10.55 8.40
C GLY A 160 11.52 9.19 8.77
N SER A 161 10.90 8.43 9.67
CA SER A 161 11.44 7.16 10.19
C SER A 161 10.80 5.95 9.53
N PHE A 162 11.58 5.10 8.87
CA PHE A 162 11.04 3.96 8.12
C PHE A 162 11.75 2.66 8.49
N SER A 163 10.97 1.63 8.79
CA SER A 163 11.53 0.32 9.12
C SER A 163 10.89 -0.77 8.27
N VAL A 164 11.70 -1.71 7.79
CA VAL A 164 11.27 -2.94 7.12
C VAL A 164 11.78 -4.10 7.97
N ASN A 165 10.89 -4.70 8.77
CA ASN A 165 11.29 -5.60 9.84
C ASN A 165 10.52 -6.91 9.82
N ASN A 166 11.21 -8.05 9.93
CA ASN A 166 10.57 -9.38 10.10
C ASN A 166 9.52 -9.69 9.02
N ASN A 167 9.91 -9.55 7.75
CA ASN A 167 9.06 -9.90 6.61
C ASN A 167 9.64 -11.09 5.84
N THR A 168 8.76 -11.87 5.20
CA THR A 168 9.13 -12.74 4.09
C THR A 168 8.81 -12.02 2.78
N ILE A 169 9.84 -11.62 2.04
CA ILE A 169 9.74 -10.81 0.82
C ILE A 169 10.26 -11.65 -0.34
N ARG A 170 9.42 -11.99 -1.32
CA ARG A 170 9.81 -12.91 -2.39
C ARG A 170 10.76 -12.29 -3.42
N ASN A 171 10.69 -10.98 -3.61
CA ASN A 171 11.57 -10.26 -4.53
C ASN A 171 12.62 -9.42 -3.78
N ASN A 172 12.78 -8.15 -4.16
CA ASN A 172 13.87 -7.30 -3.68
C ASN A 172 13.40 -6.34 -2.57
N VAL A 173 14.36 -5.87 -1.80
CA VAL A 173 14.22 -4.67 -0.97
C VAL A 173 15.08 -3.57 -1.57
N LEU A 174 14.46 -2.42 -1.85
CA LEU A 174 15.06 -1.27 -2.54
C LEU A 174 14.92 -0.02 -1.65
N VAL A 175 16.04 0.53 -1.19
CA VAL A 175 16.04 1.68 -0.26
C VAL A 175 16.87 2.80 -0.87
N PHE A 176 16.21 3.81 -1.44
CA PHE A 176 16.87 4.81 -2.27
C PHE A 176 16.55 6.25 -1.87
N HIS A 177 17.59 7.06 -1.75
CA HIS A 177 17.49 8.51 -1.56
C HIS A 177 16.67 8.95 -0.33
N ASN A 178 16.64 8.14 0.73
CA ASN A 178 15.96 8.50 1.98
C ASN A 178 16.89 9.35 2.86
N THR A 179 16.37 10.41 3.48
CA THR A 179 17.15 11.29 4.36
C THR A 179 16.82 11.15 5.84
N GLY A 180 15.90 10.25 6.16
CA GLY A 180 15.52 9.92 7.53
C GLY A 180 16.10 8.60 8.02
N VAL A 181 15.90 8.31 9.31
CA VAL A 181 16.34 7.05 9.91
C VAL A 181 15.63 5.91 9.19
N THR A 182 16.42 5.01 8.59
CA THR A 182 15.90 3.87 7.86
C THR A 182 16.54 2.59 8.38
N GLU A 183 15.71 1.60 8.68
CA GLU A 183 16.14 0.29 9.17
C GLU A 183 15.57 -0.84 8.30
N VAL A 184 16.40 -1.83 8.02
CA VAL A 184 16.01 -3.07 7.34
C VAL A 184 16.50 -4.23 8.18
N LEU A 185 15.63 -4.81 8.99
CA LEU A 185 16.05 -5.76 10.03
C LEU A 185 15.34 -7.11 9.90
N VAL A 186 16.10 -8.19 10.02
CA VAL A 186 15.57 -9.56 10.21
C VAL A 186 14.57 -9.98 9.13
N ASN A 187 14.81 -9.62 7.87
CA ASN A 187 13.94 -10.03 6.77
C ASN A 187 14.47 -11.30 6.08
N ASN A 188 13.57 -12.11 5.55
CA ASN A 188 13.89 -13.14 4.56
C ASN A 188 13.59 -12.58 3.16
N ILE A 189 14.62 -12.23 2.40
CA ILE A 189 14.55 -11.53 1.12
C ILE A 189 14.96 -12.53 0.02
N GLY A 190 14.03 -12.90 -0.85
CA GLY A 190 14.25 -13.92 -1.87
C GLY A 190 15.25 -13.50 -2.95
N ARG A 191 15.37 -12.19 -3.23
CA ARG A 191 16.32 -11.66 -4.20
C ARG A 191 17.30 -10.68 -3.54
N ASN A 192 17.46 -9.47 -4.07
CA ASN A 192 18.52 -8.56 -3.64
C ASN A 192 18.03 -7.58 -2.56
N LEU A 193 18.96 -7.14 -1.72
CA LEU A 193 18.81 -5.99 -0.84
C LEU A 193 19.72 -4.88 -1.34
N HIS A 194 19.16 -3.79 -1.87
CA HIS A 194 19.94 -2.69 -2.44
C HIS A 194 19.60 -1.37 -1.76
N CYS A 195 20.62 -0.70 -1.24
CA CYS A 195 20.52 0.63 -0.65
C CYS A 195 21.47 1.62 -1.32
N GLU A 196 20.96 2.74 -1.80
CA GLU A 196 21.75 3.73 -2.55
C GLU A 196 21.29 5.16 -2.24
N GLY A 197 22.25 6.06 -2.04
CA GLY A 197 21.98 7.49 -1.89
C GLY A 197 21.20 7.90 -0.64
N ASN A 198 21.09 7.05 0.39
CA ASN A 198 20.43 7.39 1.65
C ASN A 198 21.38 8.14 2.59
N THR A 199 20.85 9.05 3.39
CA THR A 199 21.61 9.84 4.38
C THR A 199 20.82 10.01 5.68
N PRO A 200 21.18 9.35 6.79
CA PRO A 200 22.31 8.43 6.92
C PRO A 200 22.13 7.15 6.10
N ALA A 201 23.21 6.37 5.95
CA ALA A 201 23.12 5.02 5.41
C ALA A 201 22.13 4.19 6.26
N PRO A 202 21.30 3.31 5.65
CA PRO A 202 20.32 2.55 6.40
C PRO A 202 21.00 1.55 7.33
N VAL A 203 20.41 1.30 8.51
CA VAL A 203 20.84 0.21 9.38
C VAL A 203 20.30 -1.10 8.80
N SER A 204 21.19 -2.00 8.39
CA SER A 204 20.85 -3.31 7.84
C SER A 204 21.45 -4.42 8.71
N ALA A 205 20.62 -5.24 9.33
CA ALA A 205 21.09 -6.33 10.20
C ALA A 205 20.15 -7.53 10.24
N GLY A 206 20.70 -8.74 10.36
CA GLY A 206 19.93 -9.97 10.52
C GLY A 206 19.12 -10.42 9.29
N ASN A 207 19.30 -9.78 8.13
CA ASN A 207 18.60 -10.16 6.90
C ASN A 207 19.20 -11.44 6.31
N MET A 208 18.33 -12.37 5.90
CA MET A 208 18.66 -13.52 5.07
C MET A 208 18.33 -13.16 3.62
N VAL A 209 19.37 -12.92 2.81
CA VAL A 209 19.24 -12.45 1.42
C VAL A 209 19.59 -13.59 0.47
N GLY A 210 18.67 -14.00 -0.39
CA GLY A 210 18.87 -15.07 -1.38
C GLY A 210 19.69 -14.63 -2.59
N GLY A 211 19.70 -13.33 -2.89
CA GLY A 211 20.54 -12.69 -3.90
C GLY A 211 21.72 -11.94 -3.29
N ASN A 212 21.96 -10.72 -3.77
CA ASN A 212 23.08 -9.88 -3.33
C ASN A 212 22.62 -8.76 -2.39
N THR A 213 23.53 -8.39 -1.49
CA THR A 213 23.44 -7.15 -0.71
C THR A 213 24.29 -6.09 -1.40
N LEU A 214 23.69 -4.94 -1.72
CA LEU A 214 24.28 -3.92 -2.61
C LEU A 214 24.29 -2.54 -1.97
N GLY A 215 25.31 -1.75 -2.33
CA GLY A 215 25.47 -0.36 -1.92
C GLY A 215 25.63 -0.20 -0.41
N GLN A 216 24.91 0.75 0.18
CA GLN A 216 24.99 1.13 1.59
C GLN A 216 24.51 0.04 2.56
N CYS A 217 23.84 -1.00 2.08
CA CYS A 217 23.39 -2.13 2.90
C CYS A 217 24.32 -3.34 2.80
N ALA A 218 25.35 -3.29 1.96
CA ALA A 218 26.42 -4.28 1.96
C ALA A 218 27.30 -4.10 3.22
N PRO A 219 27.86 -5.20 3.77
CA PRO A 219 28.72 -5.16 4.95
C PRO A 219 30.05 -4.43 4.72
#